data_AF-A0A3S0EZG1-F1
#
_entry.id   AF-A0A3S0EZG1-F1
#
_cell.length_a   1.000
_cell.length_b   1.000
_cell.length_c   1.000
_cell.angle_alpha   90.00
_cell.angle_beta   90.00
_cell.angle_gamma   90.00
#
_symmetry.space_group_name_H-M   'P 1'
#
loop_
_entity.id
_entity.type
_entity.pdbx_description
1 polymer ?
#
loop_
_entity_poly.entity_id
_entity_poly.type
_entity_poly.pdbx_seq_one_letter_code
_entity_poly.pdbx_strand_id
1 'polypeptide(L)'
;MSLSQDPAFTALKDYFVCGTQDITNEPYCGISGRHEVDGKAINTTNGAGPHNIQMFMLSADGTVLTCLQGYWNSSDLVSEMGLANQLNQVWLNPNLSRAQKNQMFSQMHLAHAAKHSDATRKRSHLQGFDAKYEAKHRLYKSDVILNPQLAAQANVKGAQIPWEAFQTTDQLMHQRMAQRPFERYTQFDVANYVDYGRQKYDKHEDDRDADGKVDKQLAKKEQIIGNPQVLAANKQQMQQNRMANRAMRGGLRRMLRYGIRAAL
;
A
#
# COMPACT_ATOMS: atom_id res chain seq x y z
N MET A 1 -4.41 -12.61 10.94
CA MET A 1 -4.74 -12.65 9.50
C MET A 1 -6.19 -12.19 9.31
N SER A 2 -6.47 -11.25 8.41
CA SER A 2 -7.83 -10.68 8.18
C SER A 2 -8.88 -11.75 7.89
N LEU A 3 -8.60 -12.60 6.90
CA LEU A 3 -9.61 -13.42 6.22
C LEU A 3 -9.98 -14.67 7.01
N SER A 4 -9.08 -15.15 7.86
CA SER A 4 -9.24 -16.38 8.64
C SER A 4 -9.73 -16.12 10.07
N GLN A 5 -10.17 -14.89 10.36
CA GLN A 5 -10.64 -14.48 11.68
C GLN A 5 -12.03 -13.85 11.57
N ASP A 6 -12.86 -14.11 12.57
CA ASP A 6 -14.12 -13.39 12.70
C ASP A 6 -13.88 -11.91 13.03
N PRO A 7 -14.78 -11.02 12.58
CA PRO A 7 -16.03 -11.30 11.86
C PRO A 7 -15.88 -11.53 10.34
N ALA A 8 -14.68 -11.37 9.78
CA ALA A 8 -14.48 -11.40 8.33
C ALA A 8 -14.68 -12.79 7.72
N PHE A 9 -14.23 -13.86 8.39
CA PHE A 9 -14.41 -15.22 7.90
C PHE A 9 -15.89 -15.57 7.70
N THR A 10 -16.72 -15.31 8.73
CA THR A 10 -18.17 -15.52 8.64
C THR A 10 -18.80 -14.67 7.52
N ALA A 11 -18.45 -13.39 7.41
CA ALA A 11 -18.98 -12.52 6.37
C ALA A 11 -18.62 -13.00 4.95
N LEU A 12 -17.37 -13.43 4.72
CA LEU A 12 -16.94 -14.00 3.44
C LEU A 12 -17.74 -15.24 3.09
N LYS A 13 -17.90 -16.16 4.05
CA LYS A 13 -18.61 -17.42 3.85
C LYS A 13 -20.09 -17.21 3.53
N ASP A 14 -20.74 -16.28 4.21
CA ASP A 14 -22.21 -16.15 4.16
C ASP A 14 -22.69 -15.23 3.03
N TYR A 15 -21.86 -14.28 2.59
CA TYR A 15 -22.29 -13.24 1.64
C TYR A 15 -21.51 -13.20 0.32
N PHE A 16 -20.41 -13.94 0.19
CA PHE A 16 -19.54 -13.86 -1.00
C PHE A 16 -19.21 -15.23 -1.58
N VAL A 17 -19.09 -15.28 -2.91
CA VAL A 17 -18.39 -16.36 -3.60
C VAL A 17 -16.93 -15.95 -3.70
N CYS A 18 -16.04 -16.71 -3.07
CA CYS A 18 -14.62 -16.39 -2.99
C CYS A 18 -13.82 -17.17 -4.04
N GLY A 19 -12.90 -16.48 -4.72
CA GLY A 19 -11.95 -17.06 -5.66
C GLY A 19 -10.55 -16.48 -5.45
N THR A 20 -9.55 -17.09 -6.11
CA THR A 20 -8.16 -16.60 -6.07
C THR A 20 -7.60 -16.54 -7.49
N GLN A 21 -6.69 -15.60 -7.73
CA GLN A 21 -5.96 -15.45 -8.99
C GLN A 21 -4.49 -15.23 -8.66
N ASP A 22 -3.61 -15.96 -9.35
CA ASP A 22 -2.17 -15.70 -9.29
C ASP A 22 -1.84 -14.46 -10.13
N ILE A 23 -1.28 -13.45 -9.47
CA ILE A 23 -0.87 -12.20 -10.10
C ILE A 23 0.65 -12.08 -10.24
N THR A 24 1.43 -13.14 -9.99
CA THR A 24 2.91 -13.08 -9.94
C THR A 24 3.53 -12.46 -11.19
N ASN A 25 2.91 -12.63 -12.36
CA ASN A 25 3.40 -12.10 -13.63
C ASN A 25 2.77 -10.76 -14.04
N GLU A 26 1.88 -10.21 -13.22
CA GLU A 26 1.20 -8.95 -13.51
C GLU A 26 2.10 -7.74 -13.22
N PRO A 27 1.98 -6.64 -13.98
CA PRO A 27 2.83 -5.46 -13.82
C PRO A 27 2.58 -4.72 -12.50
N TYR A 28 1.42 -4.94 -11.88
CA TYR A 28 1.03 -4.39 -10.59
C TYR A 28 1.31 -5.34 -9.41
N CYS A 29 1.95 -6.50 -9.65
CA CYS A 29 2.43 -7.35 -8.58
C CYS A 29 3.62 -6.68 -7.90
N GLY A 30 3.42 -6.23 -6.66
CA GLY A 30 4.50 -5.69 -5.86
C GLY A 30 5.50 -6.77 -5.44
N ILE A 31 6.53 -6.33 -4.73
CA ILE A 31 7.58 -7.21 -4.22
C ILE A 31 7.45 -7.28 -2.72
N SER A 32 7.33 -8.49 -2.17
CA SER A 32 7.24 -8.72 -0.72
C SER A 32 8.19 -9.82 -0.26
N GLY A 33 8.41 -9.87 1.05
CA GLY A 33 8.84 -11.10 1.71
C GLY A 33 7.78 -12.20 1.57
N ARG A 34 8.21 -13.46 1.70
CA ARG A 34 7.29 -14.59 1.83
C ARG A 34 6.71 -14.59 3.24
N HIS A 35 5.39 -14.64 3.34
CA HIS A 35 4.70 -14.80 4.61
C HIS A 35 4.40 -16.28 4.86
N GLU A 36 4.72 -16.76 6.05
CA GLU A 36 4.34 -18.11 6.45
C GLU A 36 2.87 -18.17 6.89
N VAL A 37 2.28 -19.36 6.81
CA VAL A 37 0.85 -19.58 7.12
C VAL A 37 0.55 -19.28 8.60
N ASP A 38 1.53 -19.49 9.47
CA ASP A 38 1.52 -19.18 10.90
C ASP A 38 2.24 -17.84 11.22
N GLY A 39 2.52 -17.03 10.19
CA GLY A 39 3.20 -15.76 10.31
C GLY A 39 2.48 -14.76 11.22
N LYS A 40 3.27 -13.89 11.88
CA LYS A 40 2.76 -12.93 12.87
C LYS A 40 2.25 -11.65 12.20
N ALA A 41 1.28 -11.81 11.29
CA ALA A 41 0.70 -10.70 10.54
C ALA A 41 0.23 -9.59 11.50
N ILE A 42 0.78 -8.38 11.35
CA ILE A 42 0.46 -7.25 12.21
C ILE A 42 -1.00 -6.86 12.03
N ASN A 43 -1.71 -6.56 13.12
CA ASN A 43 -3.06 -6.03 13.03
C ASN A 43 -3.05 -4.60 12.45
N THR A 44 -3.24 -4.48 11.15
CA THR A 44 -3.18 -3.24 10.36
C THR A 44 -4.30 -3.22 9.35
N THR A 45 -4.61 -2.03 8.83
CA THR A 45 -5.64 -1.82 7.83
C THR A 45 -5.03 -0.99 6.73
N ASN A 46 -4.84 -1.56 5.55
CA ASN A 46 -4.27 -1.06 4.30
C ASN A 46 -2.92 -0.31 4.36
N GLY A 47 -2.44 0.10 5.53
CA GLY A 47 -1.17 0.80 5.72
C GLY A 47 0.05 -0.09 5.51
N ALA A 48 -0.12 -1.42 5.49
CA ALA A 48 0.94 -2.37 5.20
C ALA A 48 0.78 -2.99 3.82
N GLY A 49 1.70 -2.64 2.91
CA GLY A 49 1.70 -3.10 1.53
C GLY A 49 0.57 -2.50 0.69
N PRO A 50 0.28 -1.17 0.76
CA PRO A 50 -0.78 -0.56 -0.06
C PRO A 50 -0.53 -0.65 -1.58
N HIS A 51 0.69 -1.06 -1.97
CA HIS A 51 1.08 -1.38 -3.34
C HIS A 51 0.57 -2.74 -3.84
N ASN A 52 0.18 -3.63 -2.92
CA ASN A 52 -0.28 -4.96 -3.26
C ASN A 52 -1.80 -4.98 -3.17
N ILE A 53 -2.48 -5.16 -4.31
CA ILE A 53 -3.90 -5.54 -4.25
C ILE A 53 -4.00 -6.91 -3.61
N GLN A 54 -4.82 -6.99 -2.57
CA GLN A 54 -5.15 -8.25 -1.91
C GLN A 54 -6.52 -8.76 -2.34
N MET A 55 -7.49 -7.86 -2.56
CA MET A 55 -8.86 -8.27 -2.84
C MET A 55 -9.56 -7.34 -3.82
N PHE A 56 -10.31 -7.93 -4.73
CA PHE A 56 -11.40 -7.25 -5.45
C PHE A 56 -12.72 -7.80 -4.95
N MET A 57 -13.69 -6.90 -4.71
CA MET A 57 -15.09 -7.28 -4.55
C MET A 57 -15.82 -6.88 -5.82
N LEU A 58 -16.41 -7.87 -6.48
CA LEU A 58 -17.00 -7.74 -7.81
C LEU A 58 -18.50 -8.01 -7.75
N SER A 59 -19.26 -7.35 -8.62
CA SER A 59 -20.57 -7.85 -9.01
C SER A 59 -20.43 -9.10 -9.88
N ALA A 60 -21.51 -9.86 -10.03
CA ALA A 60 -21.52 -11.14 -10.77
C ALA A 60 -21.07 -10.99 -12.23
N ASP A 61 -21.20 -9.80 -12.81
CA ASP A 61 -20.78 -9.50 -14.17
C ASP A 61 -19.32 -8.99 -14.28
N GLY A 62 -18.55 -9.03 -13.19
CA GLY A 62 -17.15 -8.58 -13.15
C GLY A 62 -16.99 -7.06 -13.04
N THR A 63 -18.05 -6.33 -12.70
CA THR A 63 -17.97 -4.91 -12.34
C THR A 63 -17.30 -4.75 -10.97
N VAL A 64 -16.31 -3.88 -10.87
CA VAL A 64 -15.61 -3.59 -9.60
C VAL A 64 -16.52 -2.77 -8.68
N LEU A 65 -16.75 -3.29 -7.47
CA LEU A 65 -17.49 -2.62 -6.41
C LEU A 65 -16.55 -1.95 -5.42
N THR A 66 -15.53 -2.67 -4.94
CA THR A 66 -14.41 -2.09 -4.20
C THR A 66 -13.14 -2.88 -4.49
N CYS A 67 -12.00 -2.22 -4.32
CA CYS A 67 -10.67 -2.79 -4.49
C CYS A 67 -9.90 -2.52 -3.20
N LEU A 68 -9.36 -3.55 -2.57
CA LEU A 68 -8.71 -3.45 -1.27
C LEU A 68 -7.23 -3.82 -1.40
N GLN A 69 -6.38 -2.85 -1.09
CA GLN A 69 -4.93 -3.00 -1.03
C GLN A 69 -4.46 -3.34 0.38
N GLY A 70 -3.31 -4.01 0.46
CA GLY A 70 -2.65 -4.33 1.71
C GLY A 70 -3.48 -5.22 2.65
N TYR A 71 -2.97 -5.42 3.85
CA TYR A 71 -3.66 -6.19 4.89
C TYR A 71 -4.80 -5.42 5.51
N TRP A 72 -5.88 -6.10 5.91
CA TRP A 72 -7.01 -5.47 6.59
C TRP A 72 -7.19 -6.04 7.99
N ASN A 73 -7.63 -5.23 8.95
CA ASN A 73 -8.19 -5.76 10.18
C ASN A 73 -9.54 -6.44 9.86
N SER A 74 -9.89 -7.53 10.56
CA SER A 74 -11.12 -8.27 10.27
C SER A 74 -12.38 -7.42 10.40
N SER A 75 -12.49 -6.56 11.41
CA SER A 75 -13.64 -5.68 11.59
C SER A 75 -13.71 -4.56 10.55
N ASP A 76 -12.57 -3.98 10.19
CA ASP A 76 -12.51 -2.96 9.13
C ASP A 76 -12.90 -3.59 7.77
N LEU A 77 -12.42 -4.80 7.49
CA LEU A 77 -12.77 -5.54 6.28
C LEU A 77 -14.27 -5.83 6.15
N VAL A 78 -14.95 -6.18 7.24
CA VAL A 78 -16.41 -6.37 7.21
C VAL A 78 -17.15 -5.06 6.88
N SER A 79 -16.61 -3.91 7.30
CA SER A 79 -17.15 -2.62 6.91
C SER A 79 -17.07 -2.40 5.39
N GLU A 80 -15.94 -2.75 4.79
CA GLU A 80 -15.75 -2.70 3.32
C GLU A 80 -16.67 -3.66 2.56
N MET A 81 -16.88 -4.87 3.10
CA MET A 81 -17.85 -5.82 2.56
C MET A 81 -19.27 -5.27 2.58
N GLY A 82 -19.62 -4.59 3.67
CA GLY A 82 -20.90 -3.88 3.80
C GLY A 82 -21.07 -2.81 2.72
N LEU A 83 -20.05 -1.99 2.48
CA LEU A 83 -20.04 -1.02 1.39
C LEU A 83 -20.21 -1.70 0.03
N ALA A 84 -19.46 -2.77 -0.25
CA ALA A 84 -19.54 -3.50 -1.51
C ALA A 84 -20.95 -4.03 -1.78
N ASN A 85 -21.62 -4.59 -0.76
CA ASN A 85 -23.00 -5.03 -0.88
C ASN A 85 -23.95 -3.87 -1.25
N GLN A 86 -23.83 -2.72 -0.59
CA GLN A 86 -24.64 -1.54 -0.90
C GLN A 86 -24.38 -1.03 -2.32
N LEU A 87 -23.12 -1.00 -2.77
CA LEU A 87 -22.75 -0.63 -4.13
C LEU A 87 -23.32 -1.61 -5.15
N ASN A 88 -23.38 -2.90 -4.84
CA ASN A 88 -24.01 -3.89 -5.71
C ASN A 88 -25.52 -3.63 -5.87
N GLN A 89 -26.21 -3.21 -4.81
CA GLN A 89 -27.62 -2.81 -4.91
C GLN A 89 -27.80 -1.60 -5.84
N VAL A 90 -26.89 -0.61 -5.77
CA VAL A 90 -26.88 0.53 -6.71
C VAL A 90 -26.62 0.06 -8.13
N TRP A 91 -25.66 -0.84 -8.33
CA TRP A 91 -25.31 -1.38 -9.64
C TRP A 91 -26.48 -2.12 -10.31
N LEU A 92 -27.18 -2.97 -9.54
CA LEU A 92 -28.27 -3.81 -10.04
C LEU A 92 -29.60 -3.07 -10.17
N ASN A 93 -29.73 -1.86 -9.61
CA ASN A 93 -30.98 -1.12 -9.66
C ASN A 93 -31.34 -0.71 -11.11
N PRO A 94 -32.47 -1.19 -11.68
CA PRO A 94 -32.86 -0.88 -13.06
C PRO A 94 -33.43 0.53 -13.21
N ASN A 95 -33.83 1.18 -12.11
CA ASN A 95 -34.43 2.51 -12.11
C ASN A 95 -33.39 3.64 -12.10
N LEU A 96 -32.10 3.31 -11.97
CA LEU A 96 -31.01 4.28 -12.01
C LEU A 96 -30.32 4.25 -13.37
N SER A 97 -30.16 5.43 -13.98
CA SER A 97 -29.30 5.61 -15.13
C SER A 97 -27.82 5.34 -14.77
N ARG A 98 -26.98 5.08 -15.78
CA ARG A 98 -25.54 4.90 -15.54
C ARG A 98 -24.90 6.13 -14.88
N ALA A 99 -25.33 7.34 -15.25
CA ALA A 99 -24.82 8.57 -14.66
C ALA A 99 -25.16 8.67 -13.16
N GLN A 100 -26.40 8.36 -12.78
CA GLN A 100 -26.82 8.33 -11.37
C GLN A 100 -26.06 7.27 -10.57
N LYS A 101 -25.89 6.05 -11.14
CA LYS A 101 -25.08 5.00 -10.52
C LYS A 101 -23.66 5.48 -10.25
N ASN A 102 -23.01 6.09 -11.24
CA ASN A 102 -21.65 6.61 -11.08
C ASN A 102 -21.57 7.68 -9.99
N GLN A 103 -22.52 8.61 -9.96
CA GLN A 103 -22.57 9.64 -8.92
C GLN A 103 -22.74 9.04 -7.53
N MET A 104 -23.66 8.08 -7.37
CA MET A 104 -23.89 7.38 -6.11
C MET A 104 -22.66 6.59 -5.67
N PHE A 105 -21.99 5.89 -6.60
CA PHE A 105 -20.74 5.18 -6.34
C PHE A 105 -19.69 6.10 -5.71
N SER A 106 -19.40 7.22 -6.36
CA SER A 106 -18.42 8.18 -5.87
C SER A 106 -18.80 8.76 -4.50
N GLN A 107 -20.08 9.13 -4.33
CA GLN A 107 -20.58 9.66 -3.06
C GLN A 107 -20.50 8.63 -1.93
N MET A 108 -20.82 7.36 -2.20
CA MET A 108 -20.79 6.30 -1.21
C MET A 108 -19.36 5.98 -0.75
N HIS A 109 -18.39 5.91 -1.65
CA HIS A 109 -16.99 5.74 -1.25
C HIS A 109 -16.49 6.90 -0.38
N LEU A 110 -16.75 8.15 -0.78
CA LEU A 110 -16.33 9.32 -0.01
C LEU A 110 -17.03 9.40 1.35
N ALA A 111 -18.33 9.10 1.41
CA ALA A 111 -19.10 9.10 2.64
C ALA A 111 -18.70 7.95 3.58
N HIS A 112 -18.35 6.79 3.04
CA HIS A 112 -17.85 5.66 3.82
C HIS A 112 -16.49 5.97 4.43
N ALA A 113 -15.55 6.50 3.64
CA ALA A 113 -14.25 6.94 4.13
C ALA A 113 -14.38 7.96 5.27
N ALA A 114 -15.26 8.96 5.13
CA ALA A 114 -15.50 9.97 6.15
C ALA A 114 -16.02 9.39 7.48
N LYS A 115 -16.61 8.18 7.47
CA LYS A 115 -17.12 7.49 8.66
C LYS A 115 -16.10 6.56 9.31
N HIS A 116 -14.91 6.39 8.73
CA HIS A 116 -13.88 5.56 9.33
C HIS A 116 -13.49 6.04 10.73
N SER A 117 -13.50 5.09 11.67
CA SER A 117 -13.16 5.36 13.06
C SER A 117 -11.72 5.86 13.19
N ASP A 118 -11.41 6.56 14.29
CA ASP A 118 -10.03 6.93 14.61
C ASP A 118 -9.12 5.70 14.71
N ALA A 119 -9.66 4.57 15.16
CA ALA A 119 -8.93 3.31 15.27
C ALA A 119 -8.55 2.76 13.88
N THR A 120 -9.49 2.80 12.93
CA THR A 120 -9.26 2.44 11.52
C THR A 120 -8.18 3.34 10.94
N ARG A 121 -8.33 4.67 11.05
CA ARG A 121 -7.35 5.65 10.53
C ARG A 121 -5.95 5.46 11.12
N LYS A 122 -5.83 5.19 12.43
CA LYS A 122 -4.54 4.87 13.07
C LYS A 122 -3.88 3.60 12.52
N ARG A 123 -4.66 2.61 12.09
CA ARG A 123 -4.15 1.37 11.45
C ARG A 123 -3.78 1.56 9.97
N SER A 124 -4.21 2.68 9.38
CA SER A 124 -4.10 3.04 7.97
C SER A 124 -3.05 4.11 7.67
N HIS A 125 -2.10 4.34 8.57
CA HIS A 125 -0.97 5.19 8.22
C HIS A 125 -0.11 4.51 7.16
N LEU A 126 0.35 5.32 6.21
CA LEU A 126 1.39 4.93 5.28
C LEU A 126 2.63 4.44 6.03
N GLN A 127 3.37 3.49 5.45
CA GLN A 127 4.62 3.05 6.07
C GLN A 127 5.66 4.16 6.02
N GLY A 128 6.52 4.22 7.05
CA GLY A 128 7.48 5.31 7.16
C GLY A 128 8.49 5.39 6.01
N PHE A 129 8.78 4.27 5.33
CA PHE A 129 9.63 4.30 4.16
C PHE A 129 8.91 4.84 2.91
N ASP A 130 7.61 4.59 2.77
CA ASP A 130 6.80 5.13 1.67
C ASP A 130 6.62 6.64 1.87
N ALA A 131 6.27 7.08 3.08
CA ALA A 131 6.16 8.51 3.41
C ALA A 131 7.45 9.29 3.09
N LYS A 132 8.61 8.71 3.44
CA LYS A 132 9.92 9.28 3.09
C LYS A 132 10.18 9.30 1.59
N TYR A 133 9.79 8.23 0.88
CA TYR A 133 9.93 8.16 -0.56
C TYR A 133 9.10 9.23 -1.26
N GLU A 134 7.82 9.37 -0.88
CA GLU A 134 6.91 10.41 -1.36
C GLU A 134 7.48 11.80 -1.13
N ALA A 135 7.84 12.11 0.12
CA ALA A 135 8.39 13.40 0.48
C ALA A 135 9.71 13.72 -0.23
N LYS A 136 10.49 12.70 -0.61
CA LYS A 136 11.78 12.90 -1.27
C LYS A 136 11.66 13.07 -2.79
N HIS A 137 10.80 12.31 -3.44
CA HIS A 137 10.78 12.22 -4.91
C HIS A 137 9.52 12.84 -5.54
N ARG A 138 8.44 13.01 -4.76
CA ARG A 138 7.11 13.38 -5.26
C ARG A 138 6.42 14.46 -4.41
N LEU A 139 7.20 15.28 -3.71
CA LEU A 139 6.73 16.25 -2.70
C LEU A 139 5.53 17.12 -3.13
N TYR A 140 5.49 17.55 -4.39
CA TYR A 140 4.44 18.41 -4.95
C TYR A 140 3.57 17.72 -6.02
N LYS A 141 3.70 16.41 -6.19
CA LYS A 141 3.03 15.64 -7.25
C LYS A 141 2.20 14.48 -6.71
N SER A 142 2.46 14.05 -5.48
CA SER A 142 1.80 12.93 -4.85
C SER A 142 0.43 13.33 -4.30
N ASP A 143 -0.60 12.53 -4.61
CA ASP A 143 -1.92 12.61 -3.98
C ASP A 143 -1.92 12.09 -2.52
N VAL A 144 -0.84 11.42 -2.11
CA VAL A 144 -0.61 10.96 -0.73
C VAL A 144 -0.23 12.12 0.20
N ILE A 145 0.27 13.24 -0.32
CA ILE A 145 0.77 14.37 0.48
C ILE A 145 -0.30 15.45 0.61
N LEU A 146 -0.73 15.72 1.86
CA LEU A 146 -1.67 16.79 2.19
C LEU A 146 -0.97 18.14 2.37
N ASN A 147 0.23 18.12 2.96
CA ASN A 147 0.98 19.33 3.27
C ASN A 147 2.46 19.16 2.86
N PRO A 148 2.85 19.65 1.68
CA PRO A 148 4.23 19.53 1.19
C PRO A 148 5.28 20.14 2.12
N GLN A 149 4.98 21.28 2.77
CA GLN A 149 5.92 21.98 3.66
C GLN A 149 6.23 21.12 4.89
N LEU A 150 5.21 20.48 5.45
CA LEU A 150 5.35 19.59 6.58
C LEU A 150 5.95 18.25 6.17
N ALA A 151 5.52 17.68 5.04
CA ALA A 151 6.03 16.41 4.51
C ALA A 151 7.54 16.45 4.24
N ALA A 152 8.10 17.60 3.87
CA ALA A 152 9.55 17.79 3.68
C ALA A 152 10.37 17.39 4.93
N GLN A 153 9.78 17.51 6.12
CA GLN A 153 10.44 17.16 7.39
C GLN A 153 10.61 15.65 7.57
N ALA A 154 9.86 14.81 6.85
CA ALA A 154 9.98 13.34 6.93
C ALA A 154 11.38 12.81 6.57
N ASN A 155 12.15 13.59 5.79
CA ASN A 155 13.51 13.25 5.37
C ASN A 155 14.61 13.79 6.30
N VAL A 156 14.26 14.54 7.36
CA VAL A 156 15.23 15.03 8.35
C VAL A 156 15.71 13.86 9.20
N LYS A 157 17.03 13.67 9.26
CA LYS A 157 17.63 12.56 10.00
C LYS A 157 17.32 12.69 11.50
N GLY A 158 16.69 11.66 12.06
CA GLY A 158 16.34 11.61 13.49
C GLY A 158 15.01 12.27 13.83
N ALA A 159 14.37 12.97 12.89
CA ALA A 159 13.02 13.50 13.07
C ALA A 159 11.98 12.37 12.97
N GLN A 160 10.89 12.52 13.72
CA GLN A 160 9.69 11.72 13.51
C GLN A 160 9.00 12.16 12.22
N ILE A 161 8.27 11.23 11.59
CA ILE A 161 7.49 11.54 10.39
C ILE A 161 6.25 12.32 10.86
N PRO A 162 5.97 13.51 10.31
CA PRO A 162 4.74 14.25 10.62
C PRO A 162 3.59 13.59 9.87
N TRP A 163 2.89 12.67 10.52
CA TRP A 163 1.85 11.84 9.89
C TRP A 163 0.66 12.65 9.38
N GLU A 164 0.39 13.81 9.99
CA GLU A 164 -0.61 14.77 9.57
C GLU A 164 -0.30 15.43 8.22
N ALA A 165 0.94 15.31 7.71
CA ALA A 165 1.30 15.76 6.37
C ALA A 165 0.88 14.80 5.25
N PHE A 166 0.42 13.60 5.61
CA PHE A 166 0.11 12.52 4.66
C PHE A 166 -1.34 12.07 4.83
N GLN A 167 -1.96 11.70 3.72
CA GLN A 167 -3.24 11.00 3.75
C GLN A 167 -3.05 9.60 4.34
N THR A 168 -4.05 9.12 5.07
CA THR A 168 -4.11 7.70 5.44
C THR A 168 -4.54 6.87 4.22
N THR A 169 -4.05 5.64 4.14
CA THR A 169 -4.24 4.76 2.98
C THR A 169 -5.70 4.39 2.77
N ASP A 170 -6.52 4.33 3.84
CA ASP A 170 -7.96 4.13 3.75
C ASP A 170 -8.65 5.28 3.02
N GLN A 171 -8.34 6.52 3.38
CA GLN A 171 -8.96 7.69 2.74
C GLN A 171 -8.57 7.77 1.26
N LEU A 172 -7.27 7.61 0.98
CA LEU A 172 -6.77 7.71 -0.39
C LEU A 172 -7.37 6.59 -1.26
N MET A 173 -7.51 5.38 -0.72
CA MET A 173 -8.15 4.27 -1.39
C MET A 173 -9.56 4.63 -1.88
N HIS A 174 -10.42 5.14 -0.98
CA HIS A 174 -11.79 5.50 -1.34
C HIS A 174 -11.85 6.69 -2.29
N GLN A 175 -10.94 7.68 -2.15
CA GLN A 175 -10.84 8.79 -3.10
C GLN A 175 -10.50 8.29 -4.51
N ARG A 176 -9.56 7.34 -4.62
CA ARG A 176 -9.21 6.71 -5.91
C ARG A 176 -10.34 5.86 -6.46
N MET A 177 -11.04 5.08 -5.62
CA MET A 177 -12.23 4.35 -6.07
C MET A 177 -13.31 5.31 -6.57
N ALA A 178 -13.57 6.41 -5.86
CA ALA A 178 -14.59 7.38 -6.25
C ALA A 178 -14.37 7.99 -7.66
N GLN A 179 -13.15 7.94 -8.18
CA GLN A 179 -12.81 8.39 -9.54
C GLN A 179 -13.02 7.30 -10.61
N ARG A 180 -13.31 6.05 -10.22
CA ARG A 180 -13.39 4.85 -11.06
C ARG A 180 -14.75 4.13 -10.91
N PRO A 181 -15.88 4.83 -11.14
CA PRO A 181 -17.19 4.27 -10.81
C PRO A 181 -17.59 3.10 -11.71
N PHE A 182 -17.79 1.93 -11.09
CA PHE A 182 -18.29 0.71 -11.74
C PHE A 182 -17.51 0.33 -13.00
N GLU A 183 -16.18 0.43 -12.96
CA GLU A 183 -15.30 -0.08 -14.02
C GLU A 183 -15.38 -1.61 -14.09
N ARG A 184 -15.19 -2.16 -15.28
CA ARG A 184 -15.02 -3.61 -15.44
C ARG A 184 -13.66 -4.01 -14.89
N TYR A 185 -13.57 -5.17 -14.25
CA TYR A 185 -12.30 -5.71 -13.74
C TYR A 185 -11.20 -5.73 -14.82
N THR A 186 -11.55 -6.11 -16.04
CA THR A 186 -10.62 -6.17 -17.19
C THR A 186 -10.14 -4.79 -17.69
N GLN A 187 -10.78 -3.71 -17.25
CA GLN A 187 -10.45 -2.33 -17.62
C GLN A 187 -9.88 -1.52 -16.45
N PHE A 188 -9.90 -2.09 -15.25
CA PHE A 188 -9.49 -1.40 -14.04
C PHE A 188 -7.98 -1.20 -14.06
N ASP A 189 -7.53 0.06 -14.05
CA ASP A 189 -6.11 0.41 -14.02
C ASP A 189 -5.54 0.18 -12.61
N VAL A 190 -5.20 -1.09 -12.33
CA VAL A 190 -4.65 -1.52 -11.05
C VAL A 190 -3.36 -0.79 -10.73
N ALA A 191 -2.46 -0.64 -11.72
CA ALA A 191 -1.13 -0.09 -11.53
C ALA A 191 -1.18 1.35 -11.01
N ASN A 192 -2.03 2.19 -11.60
CA ASN A 192 -2.24 3.56 -11.13
C ASN A 192 -2.99 3.59 -9.79
N TYR A 193 -3.96 2.70 -9.61
CA TYR A 193 -4.72 2.62 -8.37
C TYR A 193 -3.86 2.29 -7.14
N VAL A 194 -2.84 1.43 -7.30
CA VAL A 194 -1.90 1.05 -6.21
C VAL A 194 -0.59 1.83 -6.20
N ASP A 195 -0.48 2.97 -6.88
CA ASP A 195 0.74 3.76 -6.81
C ASP A 195 0.87 4.49 -5.46
N TYR A 196 1.60 3.91 -4.52
CA TYR A 196 1.93 4.53 -3.22
C TYR A 196 3.44 4.83 -3.08
N GLY A 197 4.15 5.00 -4.21
CA GLY A 197 5.57 5.37 -4.24
C GLY A 197 6.55 4.24 -4.53
N ARG A 198 6.76 3.35 -3.57
CA ARG A 198 7.80 2.33 -3.64
C ARG A 198 7.25 0.91 -3.83
N GLN A 199 7.58 0.28 -4.96
CA GLN A 199 7.13 -1.08 -5.28
C GLN A 199 7.57 -2.19 -4.32
N LYS A 200 8.66 -1.99 -3.56
CA LYS A 200 9.16 -2.98 -2.60
C LYS A 200 8.53 -2.77 -1.23
N TYR A 201 7.77 -3.76 -0.79
CA TYR A 201 7.35 -3.98 0.58
C TYR A 201 8.39 -4.84 1.31
N ASP A 202 8.92 -4.35 2.43
CA ASP A 202 9.89 -5.09 3.23
C ASP A 202 9.72 -4.75 4.71
N LYS A 203 9.11 -5.66 5.45
CA LYS A 203 8.83 -5.44 6.87
C LYS A 203 9.51 -6.44 7.80
N HIS A 204 10.11 -7.50 7.25
CA HIS A 204 10.74 -8.58 8.00
C HIS A 204 9.86 -8.98 9.20
N GLU A 205 8.54 -9.10 8.99
CA GLU A 205 7.56 -9.28 10.08
C GLU A 205 7.82 -10.60 10.81
N ASP A 206 8.13 -11.65 10.04
CA ASP A 206 8.42 -12.99 10.54
C ASP A 206 9.82 -13.10 11.15
N ASP A 207 10.70 -12.13 10.88
CA ASP A 207 12.04 -12.05 11.47
C ASP A 207 12.06 -11.21 12.75
N ARG A 208 10.90 -10.80 13.30
CA ARG A 208 10.85 -10.05 14.55
C ARG A 208 10.93 -10.95 15.77
N ASP A 209 11.81 -10.58 16.69
CA ASP A 209 11.87 -11.18 18.02
C ASP A 209 10.65 -10.81 18.89
N ALA A 210 10.58 -11.38 20.09
CA ALA A 210 9.50 -11.12 21.03
C ALA A 210 9.42 -9.65 21.48
N ASP A 211 10.52 -8.89 21.37
CA ASP A 211 10.60 -7.45 21.67
C ASP A 211 10.22 -6.58 20.45
N GLY A 212 9.83 -7.21 19.34
CA GLY A 212 9.44 -6.55 18.10
C GLY A 212 10.60 -6.01 17.26
N LYS A 213 11.86 -6.34 17.61
CA LYS A 213 13.05 -5.96 16.83
C LYS A 213 13.29 -6.95 15.71
N VAL A 214 13.66 -6.44 14.55
CA VAL A 214 13.98 -7.27 13.38
C VAL A 214 15.35 -7.93 13.55
N ASP A 215 15.40 -9.26 13.48
CA ASP A 215 16.62 -10.03 13.31
C ASP A 215 17.18 -9.79 11.90
N LYS A 216 18.24 -8.98 11.84
CA LYS A 216 18.90 -8.58 10.59
C LYS A 216 19.61 -9.73 9.88
N GLN A 217 19.84 -10.88 10.52
CA GLN A 217 20.44 -12.04 9.88
C GLN A 217 19.39 -12.92 9.20
N LEU A 218 18.23 -13.12 9.85
CA LEU A 218 17.09 -13.82 9.27
C LEU A 218 16.50 -13.03 8.10
N ALA A 219 16.28 -11.73 8.29
CA ALA A 219 15.85 -10.77 7.26
C ALA A 219 16.70 -10.76 5.97
N LYS A 220 18.00 -11.10 6.07
CA LYS A 220 18.89 -11.18 4.89
C LYS A 220 18.71 -12.45 4.07
N LYS A 221 18.16 -13.50 4.69
CA LYS A 221 17.93 -14.82 4.09
C LYS A 221 16.50 -14.95 3.57
N GLU A 222 15.63 -14.00 3.91
CA GLU A 222 14.23 -13.99 3.49
C GLU A 222 14.10 -14.08 1.95
N GLN A 223 13.27 -15.01 1.50
CA GLN A 223 12.99 -15.17 0.09
C GLN A 223 12.05 -14.05 -0.36
N ILE A 224 12.54 -13.23 -1.29
CA ILE A 224 11.75 -12.18 -1.91
C ILE A 224 10.93 -12.78 -3.06
N ILE A 225 9.63 -12.52 -3.06
CA ILE A 225 8.68 -12.90 -4.10
C ILE A 225 8.13 -11.65 -4.81
N GLY A 226 7.63 -11.83 -6.03
CA GLY A 226 7.05 -10.76 -6.85
C GLY A 226 7.38 -10.93 -8.33
N ASN A 227 6.99 -9.94 -9.14
CA ASN A 227 7.22 -9.97 -10.58
C ASN A 227 8.73 -10.08 -10.92
N PRO A 228 9.17 -11.10 -11.68
CA PRO A 228 10.58 -11.33 -12.00
C PRO A 228 11.28 -10.13 -12.66
N GLN A 229 10.57 -9.40 -13.53
CA GLN A 229 11.12 -8.21 -14.19
C GLN A 229 11.34 -7.09 -13.19
N VAL A 230 10.38 -6.87 -12.29
CA VAL A 230 10.47 -5.86 -11.24
C VAL A 230 11.57 -6.23 -10.22
N LEU A 231 11.73 -7.51 -9.91
CA LEU A 231 12.81 -8.02 -9.07
C LEU A 231 14.19 -7.76 -9.70
N ALA A 232 14.35 -8.00 -11.00
CA ALA A 232 15.58 -7.73 -11.73
C ALA A 232 15.91 -6.24 -11.74
N ALA A 233 14.93 -5.37 -12.03
CA ALA A 233 15.10 -3.92 -12.03
C ALA A 233 15.51 -3.38 -10.64
N ASN A 234 14.85 -3.85 -9.58
CA ASN A 234 15.21 -3.47 -8.20
C ASN A 234 16.63 -3.89 -7.81
N LYS A 235 17.07 -5.09 -8.22
CA LYS A 235 18.46 -5.55 -7.98
C LYS A 235 19.47 -4.63 -8.67
N GLN A 236 19.22 -4.24 -9.92
CA GLN A 236 20.10 -3.33 -10.66
C GLN A 236 20.16 -1.94 -10.00
N GLN A 237 19.01 -1.37 -9.62
CA GLN A 237 18.95 -0.06 -8.96
C GLN A 237 19.71 -0.07 -7.61
N MET A 238 19.58 -1.14 -6.83
CA MET A 238 20.35 -1.29 -5.58
C MET A 238 21.86 -1.37 -5.82
N GLN A 239 22.31 -2.07 -6.86
CA GLN A 239 23.72 -2.14 -7.21
C GLN A 239 24.26 -0.76 -7.63
N GLN A 240 23.53 -0.03 -8.47
CA GLN A 240 23.88 1.33 -8.87
C GLN A 240 23.98 2.28 -7.68
N ASN A 241 22.99 2.26 -6.76
CA ASN A 241 23.01 3.09 -5.55
C ASN A 241 24.18 2.76 -4.61
N ARG A 242 24.57 1.48 -4.52
CA ARG A 242 25.76 1.06 -3.74
C ARG A 242 27.05 1.56 -4.37
N MET A 243 27.17 1.46 -5.69
CA MET A 243 28.34 1.97 -6.43
C MET A 243 28.46 3.48 -6.30
N ALA A 244 27.36 4.23 -6.49
CA ALA A 244 27.33 5.68 -6.33
C ALA A 244 27.72 6.13 -4.91
N ASN A 245 27.16 5.49 -3.87
CA ASN A 245 27.52 5.79 -2.48
C ASN A 245 29.00 5.46 -2.16
N ARG A 246 29.55 4.37 -2.72
CA ARG A 246 30.97 4.04 -2.57
C ARG A 246 31.86 5.05 -3.27
N ALA A 247 31.52 5.44 -4.49
CA ALA A 247 32.26 6.46 -5.26
C ALA A 247 32.25 7.81 -4.54
N MET A 248 31.09 8.25 -4.03
CA MET A 248 30.95 9.51 -3.30
C MET A 248 31.75 9.52 -1.99
N ARG A 249 31.69 8.42 -1.21
CA ARG A 249 32.52 8.26 0.02
C ARG A 249 34.01 8.16 -0.29
N GLY A 250 34.38 7.52 -1.39
CA GLY A 250 35.77 7.46 -1.87
C GLY A 250 36.30 8.82 -2.32
N GLY A 251 35.48 9.60 -3.02
CA GLY A 251 35.77 10.97 -3.44
C GLY A 251 35.95 11.92 -2.27
N LEU A 252 35.04 11.89 -1.29
CA LEU A 252 35.15 12.70 -0.07
C LEU A 252 36.41 12.36 0.74
N ARG A 253 36.73 11.06 0.87
CA ARG A 253 37.95 10.61 1.56
C ARG A 253 39.23 11.01 0.82
N ARG A 254 39.24 11.02 -0.52
CA ARG A 254 40.37 11.53 -1.31
C ARG A 254 40.49 13.04 -1.15
N MET A 255 39.41 13.81 -1.27
CA MET A 255 39.45 15.27 -1.09
C MET A 255 39.93 15.68 0.29
N LEU A 256 39.48 15.01 1.37
CA LEU A 256 39.98 15.27 2.72
C LEU A 256 41.47 14.92 2.87
N ARG A 257 41.95 13.81 2.28
CA ARG A 257 43.36 13.42 2.36
C ARG A 257 44.29 14.32 1.55
N TYR A 258 43.87 14.79 0.39
CA TYR A 258 44.68 15.67 -0.46
C TYR A 258 44.54 17.15 -0.10
N GLY A 259 43.38 17.58 0.41
CA GLY A 259 43.17 18.95 0.92
C GLY A 259 44.00 19.24 2.18
N ILE A 260 44.16 18.25 3.08
CA ILE A 260 45.05 18.39 4.25
C ILE A 260 46.53 18.42 3.85
N ARG A 261 46.93 17.78 2.74
CA ARG A 261 48.30 17.81 2.22
C ARG A 261 48.65 19.08 1.44
N ALA A 262 47.67 19.83 0.96
CA ALA A 262 47.87 21.11 0.29
C ALA A 262 47.87 22.31 1.26
N ALA A 263 47.53 22.08 2.53
CA ALA A 263 47.44 23.08 3.59
C ALA A 263 48.54 22.94 4.67
N LEU A 264 49.51 22.04 4.46
CA LEU A 264 50.76 21.89 5.22
C LEU A 264 51.92 22.15 4.26
#